data_AF-A0A377XDS2-F1
#
_entry.id   AF-A0A377XDS2-F1
#
_cell.length_a   1.000
_cell.length_b   1.000
_cell.length_c   1.000
_cell.angle_alpha   90.00
_cell.angle_beta   90.00
_cell.angle_gamma   90.00
#
_symmetry.space_group_name_H-M   'P 1'
#
loop_
_entity.id
_entity.type
_entity.pdbx_description
1 polymer ?
#
loop_
_entity_poly.entity_id
_entity_poly.type
_entity_poly.pdbx_seq_one_letter_code
_entity_poly.pdbx_strand_id
1 'polypeptide(L)'
;MWRLTSYGSLSLTGKGHHTDIAIIMGLAGNQPDTVDIDAIPAFIRDVEARGRLLLANGQHEVDFPADDGMRFRSDNLPLHENGMTIHAWAGEKEIYCKTYYSIGGGFIVDEEHFGKENANELQVPYPFKSAQEMLAYCKETGLSLSGMVMQNELALHSKKEIEDYFANVWQTMRACIDRGMNTEGVLPGPLRVPRRASALRRLLVASDKLSSDPMNVVDWVNMFALAVNEENAAGGRVVTAPTNGACGIVPAVLAYYDHFIESVSPEIYIRYFMACGAIGALYKMNASISGAEVGCQGEVGVACSMAAAGLAELLGASPEQVCVAAEIGMEHNLGLTCDPVAGQVQVPCIERNAIASVKAINAARMAMRRTSEPRVSLDKVIETMYETGKDMNAKYRETSRGGLAIKVQCD
;
A
#
# COMPACT_ATOMS: atom_id res chain seq x y z
N MET A 1 20.13 -22.00 17.48
CA MET A 1 20.12 -21.59 16.05
C MET A 1 18.70 -21.18 15.67
N TRP A 2 18.56 -20.12 14.87
CA TRP A 2 17.29 -19.74 14.26
C TRP A 2 17.37 -19.98 12.76
N ARG A 3 16.29 -20.53 12.19
CA ARG A 3 16.17 -20.77 10.75
C ARG A 3 14.80 -20.32 10.29
N LEU A 4 14.77 -19.52 9.24
CA LEU A 4 13.54 -19.00 8.66
C LEU A 4 13.40 -19.48 7.23
N THR A 5 12.18 -19.82 6.84
CA THR A 5 11.88 -20.26 5.48
C THR A 5 10.72 -19.44 4.94
N SER A 6 10.97 -18.71 3.85
CA SER A 6 9.95 -18.03 3.07
C SER A 6 9.48 -18.93 1.92
N TYR A 7 8.18 -18.88 1.60
CA TYR A 7 7.51 -19.73 0.61
C TYR A 7 6.80 -18.89 -0.45
N GLY A 8 6.53 -19.53 -1.60
CA GLY A 8 5.68 -19.00 -2.67
C GLY A 8 6.07 -17.59 -3.15
N SER A 9 5.08 -16.71 -3.31
CA SER A 9 5.29 -15.34 -3.81
C SER A 9 6.25 -14.55 -2.91
N LEU A 10 6.10 -14.67 -1.59
CA LEU A 10 6.97 -14.03 -0.60
C LEU A 10 8.45 -14.43 -0.80
N SER A 11 8.69 -15.66 -1.25
CA SER A 11 10.04 -16.11 -1.58
C SER A 11 10.51 -15.64 -2.96
N LEU A 12 9.63 -15.65 -3.96
CA LEU A 12 9.97 -15.37 -5.36
C LEU A 12 10.37 -13.90 -5.56
N THR A 13 9.66 -12.97 -4.91
CA THR A 13 9.95 -11.53 -4.96
C THR A 13 10.70 -11.04 -3.72
N GLY A 14 10.87 -11.89 -2.70
CA GLY A 14 11.33 -11.49 -1.37
C GLY A 14 12.64 -10.71 -1.35
N LYS A 15 13.64 -11.09 -2.16
CA LYS A 15 14.90 -10.33 -2.25
C LYS A 15 14.71 -8.95 -2.88
N GLY A 16 13.87 -8.85 -3.91
CA GLY A 16 13.52 -7.56 -4.54
C GLY A 16 12.66 -6.68 -3.64
N HIS A 17 11.92 -7.28 -2.70
CA HIS A 17 11.08 -6.62 -1.70
C HIS A 17 11.80 -6.43 -0.35
N HIS A 18 13.07 -6.80 -0.23
CA HIS A 18 13.84 -6.74 1.02
C HIS A 18 13.21 -7.51 2.20
N THR A 19 12.50 -8.61 1.91
CA THR A 19 11.84 -9.45 2.92
C THR A 19 12.82 -10.08 3.90
N ASP A 20 13.98 -10.53 3.44
CA ASP A 20 15.08 -11.00 4.29
C ASP A 20 15.49 -9.94 5.31
N ILE A 21 15.79 -8.73 4.82
CA ILE A 21 16.21 -7.60 5.65
C ILE A 21 15.11 -7.27 6.67
N ALA A 22 13.86 -7.16 6.24
CA ALA A 22 12.74 -6.84 7.12
C ALA A 22 12.57 -7.89 8.24
N ILE A 23 12.68 -9.17 7.91
CA ILE A 23 12.61 -10.26 8.87
C ILE A 23 13.77 -10.20 9.88
N ILE A 24 14.99 -10.02 9.41
CA ILE A 24 16.18 -9.91 10.27
C ILE A 24 16.05 -8.73 11.23
N MET A 25 15.63 -7.56 10.72
CA MET A 25 15.41 -6.36 11.54
C MET A 25 14.28 -6.56 12.56
N GLY A 26 13.20 -7.24 12.19
CA GLY A 26 12.09 -7.57 13.09
C GLY A 26 12.51 -8.51 14.22
N LEU A 27 13.28 -9.56 13.91
CA LEU A 27 13.87 -10.46 14.92
C LEU A 27 14.82 -9.73 15.86
N ALA A 28 15.54 -8.73 15.35
CA ALA A 28 16.38 -7.86 16.17
C ALA A 28 15.59 -6.92 17.11
N GLY A 29 14.26 -6.87 17.00
CA GLY A 29 13.37 -6.10 17.89
C GLY A 29 12.88 -4.77 17.31
N ASN A 30 13.17 -4.48 16.04
CA ASN A 30 12.74 -3.25 15.39
C ASN A 30 11.27 -3.33 14.96
N GLN A 31 10.59 -2.19 14.98
CA GLN A 31 9.24 -2.03 14.43
C GLN A 31 9.29 -1.22 13.13
N PRO A 32 8.48 -1.56 12.12
CA PRO A 32 8.56 -0.94 10.80
C PRO A 32 8.24 0.57 10.79
N ASP A 33 7.44 1.05 11.75
CA ASP A 33 7.03 2.44 11.90
C ASP A 33 8.10 3.32 12.57
N THR A 34 9.02 2.73 13.33
CA THR A 34 10.00 3.44 14.17
C THR A 34 11.47 3.13 13.84
N VAL A 35 11.75 2.07 13.07
CA VAL A 35 13.12 1.63 12.73
C VAL A 35 13.98 2.75 12.17
N ASP A 36 15.24 2.81 12.62
CA ASP A 36 16.27 3.66 12.03
C ASP A 36 16.73 3.06 10.70
N ILE A 37 16.21 3.63 9.61
CA ILE A 37 16.43 3.15 8.25
C ILE A 37 17.90 3.29 7.84
N ASP A 38 18.59 4.33 8.32
CA ASP A 38 19.97 4.61 7.93
C ASP A 38 20.96 3.62 8.58
N ALA A 39 20.57 3.00 9.70
CA ALA A 39 21.35 1.97 10.39
C ALA A 39 21.23 0.57 9.75
N ILE A 40 20.17 0.29 8.99
CA ILE A 40 19.87 -1.04 8.43
C ILE A 40 21.06 -1.63 7.65
N PRO A 41 21.69 -0.92 6.68
CA PRO A 41 22.75 -1.53 5.88
C PRO A 41 23.97 -1.95 6.70
N ALA A 42 24.31 -1.19 7.75
CA ALA A 42 25.42 -1.53 8.63
C ALA A 42 25.09 -2.75 9.50
N PHE A 43 23.86 -2.81 10.03
CA PHE A 43 23.41 -3.93 10.83
C PHE A 43 23.39 -5.24 10.04
N ILE A 44 22.83 -5.24 8.83
CA ILE A 44 22.77 -6.45 7.98
C ILE A 44 24.17 -6.97 7.64
N ARG A 45 25.11 -6.07 7.27
CA ARG A 45 26.50 -6.47 7.01
C ARG A 45 27.18 -7.11 8.22
N ASP A 46 26.89 -6.63 9.42
CA ASP A 46 27.43 -7.20 10.66
C ASP A 46 26.88 -8.61 10.93
N VAL A 47 25.56 -8.80 10.75
CA VAL A 47 24.91 -10.12 10.90
C VAL A 47 25.49 -11.12 9.90
N GLU A 48 25.64 -10.73 8.64
CA GLU A 48 26.22 -11.57 7.57
C GLU A 48 27.69 -11.93 7.86
N ALA A 49 28.50 -10.95 8.27
CA ALA A 49 29.92 -11.16 8.53
C ALA A 49 30.18 -12.04 9.76
N ARG A 50 29.36 -11.91 10.81
CA ARG A 50 29.52 -12.69 12.05
C ARG A 50 28.81 -14.04 12.00
N GLY A 51 27.80 -14.21 11.13
CA GLY A 51 26.91 -15.37 11.14
C GLY A 51 26.09 -15.47 12.43
N ARG A 52 25.83 -14.33 13.07
CA ARG A 52 25.23 -14.22 14.41
C ARG A 52 24.20 -13.09 14.41
N LEU A 53 23.04 -13.35 14.99
CA LEU A 53 21.95 -12.38 15.07
C LEU A 53 21.68 -12.02 16.54
N LEU A 54 21.70 -10.71 16.81
CA LEU A 54 21.22 -10.15 18.06
C LEU A 54 19.70 -10.04 17.99
N LEU A 55 19.00 -10.67 18.94
CA LEU A 55 17.55 -10.70 19.05
C LEU A 55 17.05 -9.75 20.14
N ALA A 56 15.79 -9.33 20.01
CA ALA A 56 15.06 -8.61 21.05
C ALA A 56 15.85 -7.43 21.64
N ASN A 57 16.32 -6.54 20.77
CA ASN A 57 17.15 -5.37 21.10
C ASN A 57 18.47 -5.73 21.81
N GLY A 58 19.10 -6.83 21.38
CA GLY A 58 20.40 -7.28 21.88
C GLY A 58 20.36 -8.09 23.18
N GLN A 59 19.18 -8.49 23.65
CA GLN A 59 19.04 -9.30 24.86
C GLN A 59 19.57 -10.72 24.69
N HIS A 60 19.53 -11.26 23.47
CA HIS A 60 20.01 -12.60 23.15
C HIS A 60 20.83 -12.57 21.87
N GLU A 61 21.80 -13.48 21.76
CA GLU A 61 22.53 -13.72 20.52
C GLU A 61 22.36 -15.17 20.10
N VAL A 62 22.09 -15.39 18.81
CA VAL A 62 21.88 -16.72 18.25
C VAL A 62 22.71 -16.94 17.00
N ASP A 63 23.05 -18.20 16.74
CA ASP A 63 23.60 -18.60 15.44
C ASP A 63 22.59 -18.32 14.34
N PHE A 64 23.05 -17.56 13.35
CA PHE A 64 22.29 -17.16 12.17
C PHE A 64 23.23 -17.15 10.95
N PRO A 65 23.61 -18.34 10.45
CA PRO A 65 24.59 -18.46 9.36
C PRO A 65 24.04 -17.88 8.07
N ALA A 66 24.88 -17.20 7.28
CA ALA A 66 24.47 -16.55 6.03
C ALA A 66 23.81 -17.52 5.03
N ASP A 67 24.31 -18.76 4.94
CA ASP A 67 23.84 -19.75 3.97
C ASP A 67 22.56 -20.49 4.40
N ASP A 68 22.18 -20.43 5.68
CA ASP A 68 21.13 -21.31 6.22
C ASP A 68 20.19 -20.65 7.25
N GLY A 69 20.48 -19.42 7.70
CA GLY A 69 19.61 -18.65 8.58
C GLY A 69 18.31 -18.22 7.89
N MET A 70 18.36 -17.96 6.58
CA MET A 70 17.21 -17.58 5.76
C MET A 70 17.15 -18.43 4.48
N ARG A 71 16.05 -19.16 4.31
CA ARG A 71 15.79 -20.03 3.16
C ARG A 71 14.63 -19.49 2.32
N PHE A 72 14.77 -19.63 1.01
CA PHE A 72 13.80 -19.19 0.01
C PHE A 72 13.32 -20.39 -0.80
N ARG A 73 12.02 -20.69 -0.70
CA ARG A 73 11.37 -21.81 -1.37
C ARG A 73 10.29 -21.32 -2.34
N SER A 74 10.36 -21.79 -3.59
CA SER A 74 9.41 -21.38 -4.63
C SER A 74 8.05 -22.06 -4.54
N ASP A 75 7.92 -23.13 -3.76
CA ASP A 75 6.64 -23.81 -3.53
C ASP A 75 5.77 -23.05 -2.53
N ASN A 76 4.44 -23.13 -2.73
CA ASN A 76 3.47 -22.45 -1.89
C ASN A 76 3.10 -23.31 -0.69
N LEU A 77 2.84 -22.66 0.44
CA LEU A 77 2.11 -23.30 1.54
C LEU A 77 0.61 -23.41 1.20
N PRO A 78 -0.14 -24.30 1.87
CA PRO A 78 -1.51 -24.65 1.45
C PRO A 78 -2.54 -23.52 1.55
N LEU A 79 -2.36 -22.58 2.48
CA LEU A 79 -3.41 -21.61 2.83
C LEU A 79 -3.27 -20.27 2.09
N HIS A 80 -2.04 -19.83 1.79
CA HIS A 80 -1.80 -18.58 1.08
C HIS A 80 -0.40 -18.57 0.44
N GLU A 81 -0.24 -17.82 -0.66
CA GLU A 81 1.00 -17.79 -1.46
C GLU A 81 2.15 -17.06 -0.76
N ASN A 82 1.84 -16.16 0.17
CA ASN A 82 2.83 -15.46 1.00
C ASN A 82 2.95 -16.11 2.38
N GLY A 83 3.67 -17.23 2.44
CA GLY A 83 3.87 -18.02 3.66
C GLY A 83 5.29 -17.89 4.21
N MET A 84 5.44 -17.97 5.52
CA MET A 84 6.73 -18.01 6.21
C MET A 84 6.67 -18.96 7.41
N THR A 85 7.70 -19.76 7.60
CA THR A 85 7.86 -20.59 8.80
C THR A 85 9.13 -20.21 9.55
N ILE A 86 9.00 -19.99 10.86
CA ILE A 86 10.10 -19.69 11.79
C ILE A 86 10.40 -20.94 12.61
N HIS A 87 11.66 -21.37 12.63
CA HIS A 87 12.14 -22.46 13.47
C HIS A 87 13.20 -21.96 14.45
N ALA A 88 13.08 -22.35 15.73
CA ALA A 88 14.15 -22.19 16.71
C ALA A 88 14.64 -23.55 17.22
N TRP A 89 15.96 -23.67 17.35
CA TRP A 89 16.65 -24.91 17.71
C TRP A 89 17.58 -24.70 18.90
N ALA A 90 17.54 -25.63 19.85
CA ALA A 90 18.49 -25.77 20.95
C ALA A 90 19.35 -27.01 20.70
N GLY A 91 20.55 -26.82 20.13
CA GLY A 91 21.34 -27.93 19.57
C GLY A 91 20.58 -28.59 18.42
N GLU A 92 20.42 -29.90 18.47
CA GLU A 92 19.67 -30.68 17.47
C GLU A 92 18.15 -30.75 17.72
N LYS A 93 17.67 -30.21 18.84
CA LYS A 93 16.25 -30.25 19.19
C LYS A 93 15.53 -29.00 18.68
N GLU A 94 14.50 -29.19 17.87
CA GLU A 94 13.55 -28.12 17.54
C GLU A 94 12.73 -27.79 18.79
N ILE A 95 12.73 -26.52 19.20
CA ILE A 95 12.02 -26.04 20.39
C ILE A 95 10.85 -25.14 20.03
N TYR A 96 10.79 -24.63 18.80
CA TYR A 96 9.71 -23.80 18.30
C TYR A 96 9.62 -23.93 16.79
N CYS A 97 8.39 -24.03 16.30
CA CYS A 97 8.04 -23.98 14.88
C CYS A 97 6.70 -23.25 14.77
N LYS A 98 6.64 -22.20 13.94
CA LYS A 98 5.40 -21.46 13.73
C LYS A 98 5.33 -20.93 12.30
N THR A 99 4.16 -21.09 11.69
CA THR A 99 3.86 -20.63 10.34
C THR A 99 2.97 -19.40 10.39
N TYR A 100 3.33 -18.41 9.58
CA TYR A 100 2.62 -17.15 9.40
C TYR A 100 2.34 -16.90 7.92
N TYR A 101 1.22 -16.24 7.65
CA TYR A 101 0.82 -15.81 6.32
C TYR A 101 0.66 -14.30 6.28
N SER A 102 1.24 -13.64 5.27
CA SER A 102 1.02 -12.22 5.01
C SER A 102 -0.08 -12.04 3.98
N ILE A 103 -1.24 -11.55 4.42
CA ILE A 103 -2.49 -11.53 3.64
C ILE A 103 -2.78 -10.17 2.98
N GLY A 104 -1.74 -9.36 2.78
CA GLY A 104 -1.84 -8.03 2.16
C GLY A 104 -1.97 -6.87 3.17
N GLY A 105 -1.56 -5.67 2.75
CA GLY A 105 -1.64 -4.44 3.57
C GLY A 105 -0.85 -4.44 4.89
N GLY A 106 0.10 -5.36 5.06
CA GLY A 106 0.87 -5.54 6.30
C GLY A 106 0.19 -6.42 7.36
N PHE A 107 -0.99 -6.97 7.08
CA PHE A 107 -1.67 -7.89 8.00
C PHE A 107 -1.02 -9.29 7.97
N ILE A 108 -0.89 -9.89 9.15
CA ILE A 108 -0.38 -11.25 9.33
C ILE A 108 -1.38 -12.09 10.10
N VAL A 109 -1.46 -13.37 9.76
CA VAL A 109 -2.24 -14.37 10.49
C VAL A 109 -1.40 -15.62 10.64
N ASP A 110 -1.47 -16.27 11.81
CA ASP A 110 -0.84 -17.58 11.96
C ASP A 110 -1.70 -18.69 11.33
N GLU A 111 -1.08 -19.82 11.07
CA GLU A 111 -1.72 -20.95 10.39
C GLU A 111 -2.97 -21.47 11.12
N GLU A 112 -2.97 -21.51 12.45
CA GLU A 112 -4.10 -22.01 13.23
C GLU A 112 -5.30 -21.05 13.22
N HIS A 113 -5.10 -19.78 12.92
CA HIS A 113 -6.14 -18.75 12.85
C HIS A 113 -6.53 -18.34 11.42
N PHE A 114 -5.91 -18.92 10.40
CA PHE A 114 -6.23 -18.59 9.01
C PHE A 114 -7.70 -18.88 8.68
N GLY A 115 -8.40 -17.88 8.13
CA GLY A 115 -9.81 -18.00 7.74
C GLY A 115 -10.81 -18.09 8.90
N LYS A 116 -10.36 -17.93 10.16
CA LYS A 116 -11.25 -17.86 11.32
C LYS A 116 -11.67 -16.42 11.56
N GLU A 117 -12.97 -16.19 11.71
CA GLU A 117 -13.47 -14.88 12.13
C GLU A 117 -13.04 -14.59 13.57
N ASN A 118 -12.54 -13.38 13.82
CA ASN A 118 -12.27 -12.93 15.17
C ASN A 118 -13.61 -12.79 15.91
N ALA A 119 -13.78 -13.53 17.01
CA ALA A 119 -15.02 -13.62 17.77
C ALA A 119 -15.48 -12.32 18.47
N ASN A 120 -14.75 -11.22 18.30
CA ASN A 120 -15.10 -9.90 18.86
C ASN A 120 -15.48 -8.95 17.71
N GLU A 121 -16.72 -9.03 17.24
CA GLU A 121 -17.29 -7.96 16.42
C GLU A 121 -17.39 -6.69 17.30
N LEU A 122 -16.53 -5.71 17.02
CA LEU A 122 -16.60 -4.40 17.65
C LEU A 122 -17.92 -3.73 17.25
N GLN A 123 -18.73 -3.35 18.24
CA GLN A 123 -20.00 -2.68 17.98
C GLN A 123 -19.76 -1.20 17.69
N VAL A 124 -20.00 -0.83 16.43
CA VAL A 124 -20.01 0.57 15.97
C VAL A 124 -21.44 1.00 15.64
N PRO A 125 -21.76 2.31 15.64
CA PRO A 125 -23.12 2.80 15.38
C PRO A 125 -23.64 2.49 13.97
N TYR A 126 -22.77 2.51 12.96
CA TYR A 126 -23.13 2.35 11.55
C TYR A 126 -22.27 1.26 10.89
N PRO A 127 -22.41 -0.02 11.27
CA PRO A 127 -21.63 -1.11 10.68
C PRO A 127 -22.09 -1.32 9.23
N PHE A 128 -21.15 -1.45 8.29
CA PHE A 128 -21.47 -1.69 6.88
C PHE A 128 -20.58 -2.79 6.29
N LYS A 129 -21.16 -3.59 5.39
CA LYS A 129 -20.47 -4.61 4.60
C LYS A 129 -20.51 -4.31 3.09
N SER A 130 -21.37 -3.38 2.65
CA SER A 130 -21.51 -2.98 1.24
C SER A 130 -21.59 -1.46 1.08
N ALA A 131 -21.32 -0.98 -0.13
CA ALA A 131 -21.53 0.42 -0.49
C ALA A 131 -23.02 0.78 -0.40
N GLN A 132 -23.91 -0.14 -0.76
CA GLN A 132 -25.35 0.03 -0.60
C GLN A 132 -25.76 0.30 0.86
N GLU A 133 -25.25 -0.47 1.82
CA GLU A 133 -25.51 -0.26 3.25
C GLU A 133 -24.97 1.08 3.73
N MET A 134 -23.74 1.43 3.35
CA MET A 134 -23.12 2.72 3.67
C MET A 134 -23.97 3.90 3.16
N LEU A 135 -24.46 3.82 1.92
CA LEU A 135 -25.35 4.84 1.35
C LEU A 135 -26.71 4.90 2.06
N ALA A 136 -27.26 3.76 2.49
CA ALA A 136 -28.50 3.71 3.25
C ALA A 136 -28.36 4.46 4.58
N TYR A 137 -27.27 4.26 5.33
CA TYR A 137 -27.00 5.00 6.56
C TYR A 137 -26.81 6.49 6.33
N CYS A 138 -26.05 6.88 5.30
CA CYS A 138 -25.88 8.30 4.96
C CYS A 138 -27.24 8.96 4.63
N LYS A 139 -28.10 8.27 3.91
CA LYS A 139 -29.46 8.74 3.57
C LYS A 139 -30.37 8.84 4.80
N GLU A 140 -30.31 7.88 5.71
CA GLU A 140 -31.12 7.87 6.94
C GLU A 140 -30.70 8.98 7.91
N THR A 141 -29.40 9.17 8.08
CA THR A 141 -28.82 10.09 9.09
C THR A 141 -28.59 11.50 8.58
N GLY A 142 -28.50 11.69 7.26
CA GLY A 142 -28.09 12.95 6.63
C GLY A 142 -26.59 13.25 6.78
N LEU A 143 -25.79 12.30 7.26
CA LEU A 143 -24.34 12.45 7.36
C LEU A 143 -23.68 12.28 5.99
N SER A 144 -22.54 12.97 5.79
CA SER A 144 -21.63 12.61 4.71
C SER A 144 -20.96 11.28 5.00
N LEU A 145 -20.32 10.68 4.00
CA LEU A 145 -19.62 9.41 4.15
C LEU A 145 -18.52 9.51 5.21
N SER A 146 -17.68 10.56 5.15
CA SER A 146 -16.64 10.79 6.18
C SER A 146 -17.24 11.06 7.57
N GLY A 147 -18.37 11.74 7.65
CA GLY A 147 -19.08 12.00 8.90
C GLY A 147 -19.60 10.72 9.56
N MET A 148 -20.19 9.81 8.77
CA MET A 148 -20.65 8.50 9.24
C MET A 148 -19.47 7.66 9.76
N VAL A 149 -18.36 7.60 9.01
CA VAL A 149 -17.15 6.86 9.41
C VAL A 149 -16.55 7.44 10.68
N MET A 150 -16.52 8.77 10.82
CA MET A 150 -16.08 9.44 12.06
C MET A 150 -16.90 8.98 13.28
N GLN A 151 -18.21 8.77 13.14
CA GLN A 151 -19.02 8.25 14.26
C GLN A 151 -18.65 6.80 14.64
N ASN A 152 -18.29 5.98 13.65
CA ASN A 152 -17.78 4.63 13.91
C ASN A 152 -16.41 4.67 14.62
N GLU A 153 -15.49 5.51 14.15
CA GLU A 153 -14.18 5.67 14.77
C GLU A 153 -14.29 6.22 16.20
N LEU A 154 -15.18 7.18 16.46
CA LEU A 154 -15.44 7.74 17.79
C LEU A 154 -16.03 6.73 18.79
N ALA A 155 -16.63 5.64 18.31
CA ALA A 155 -17.09 4.55 19.17
C ALA A 155 -15.95 3.65 19.67
N LEU A 156 -14.79 3.68 18.99
CA LEU A 156 -13.64 2.84 19.27
C LEU A 156 -12.47 3.63 19.87
N HIS A 157 -12.36 4.90 19.51
CA HIS A 157 -11.24 5.77 19.83
C HIS A 157 -11.73 7.14 20.27
N SER A 158 -10.95 7.80 21.12
CA SER A 158 -11.20 9.20 21.45
C SER A 158 -10.92 10.10 20.24
N LYS A 159 -11.60 11.25 20.18
CA LYS A 159 -11.38 12.24 19.12
C LYS A 159 -9.90 12.64 18.98
N LYS A 160 -9.21 12.79 20.11
CA LYS A 160 -7.80 13.15 20.13
C LYS A 160 -6.90 12.07 19.53
N GLU A 161 -7.16 10.79 19.83
CA GLU A 161 -6.40 9.69 19.24
C GLU A 161 -6.56 9.64 17.71
N ILE A 162 -7.77 9.90 17.21
CA ILE A 162 -8.06 9.99 15.77
C ILE A 162 -7.30 11.18 15.14
N GLU A 163 -7.37 12.35 15.77
CA GLU A 163 -6.68 13.57 15.31
C GLU A 163 -5.16 13.38 15.28
N ASP A 164 -4.58 12.86 16.36
CA ASP A 164 -3.15 12.60 16.51
C ASP A 164 -2.67 11.53 15.50
N TYR A 165 -3.46 10.47 15.29
CA TYR A 165 -3.16 9.42 14.30
C TYR A 165 -3.12 9.96 12.87
N PHE A 166 -4.16 10.65 12.43
CA PHE A 166 -4.20 11.19 11.08
C PHE A 166 -3.22 12.34 10.86
N ALA A 167 -2.90 13.12 11.90
CA ALA A 167 -1.81 14.08 11.86
C ALA A 167 -0.46 13.39 11.57
N ASN A 168 -0.16 12.30 12.27
CA ASN A 168 1.07 11.53 12.05
C ASN A 168 1.11 10.89 10.65
N VAL A 169 -0.02 10.34 10.18
CA VAL A 169 -0.15 9.80 8.82
C VAL A 169 0.17 10.87 7.78
N TRP A 170 -0.47 12.04 7.87
CA TRP A 170 -0.26 13.11 6.90
C TRP A 170 1.15 13.67 6.97
N GLN A 171 1.69 13.88 8.17
CA GLN A 171 3.07 14.35 8.36
C GLN A 171 4.07 13.39 7.73
N THR A 172 3.88 12.08 7.90
CA THR A 172 4.76 11.06 7.34
C THR A 172 4.66 11.03 5.81
N MET A 173 3.44 11.11 5.25
CA MET A 173 3.21 11.21 3.81
C MET A 173 3.89 12.45 3.21
N ARG A 174 3.73 13.61 3.84
CA ARG A 174 4.39 14.86 3.42
C ARG A 174 5.90 14.77 3.49
N ALA A 175 6.44 14.26 4.59
CA ALA A 175 7.89 14.09 4.75
C ALA A 175 8.46 13.15 3.68
N CYS A 176 7.70 12.11 3.29
CA CYS A 176 8.07 11.22 2.20
C CYS A 176 8.08 11.93 0.84
N ILE A 177 7.04 12.70 0.51
CA ILE A 177 7.02 13.56 -0.70
C ILE A 177 8.23 14.51 -0.69
N ASP A 178 8.44 15.20 0.43
CA ASP A 178 9.50 16.20 0.58
C ASP A 178 10.89 15.56 0.41
N ARG A 179 11.12 14.38 0.99
CA ARG A 179 12.39 13.66 0.82
C ARG A 179 12.56 13.19 -0.63
N GLY A 180 11.53 12.60 -1.24
CA GLY A 180 11.59 12.10 -2.62
C GLY A 180 11.84 13.20 -3.65
N MET A 181 11.22 14.37 -3.49
CA MET A 181 11.39 15.50 -4.41
C MET A 181 12.74 16.22 -4.27
N ASN A 182 13.54 15.89 -3.24
CA ASN A 182 14.87 16.46 -3.00
C ASN A 182 16.01 15.44 -3.14
N THR A 183 15.70 14.14 -3.22
CA THR A 183 16.72 13.09 -3.28
C THR A 183 17.07 12.73 -4.72
N GLU A 184 18.35 12.87 -5.06
CA GLU A 184 18.89 12.46 -6.36
C GLU A 184 19.52 11.06 -6.29
N GLY A 185 19.85 10.50 -7.46
CA GLY A 185 20.62 9.26 -7.57
C GLY A 185 19.85 8.15 -8.27
N VAL A 186 20.29 6.92 -8.01
CA VAL A 186 19.81 5.71 -8.68
C VAL A 186 19.22 4.76 -7.64
N LEU A 187 18.06 4.18 -7.94
CA LEU A 187 17.38 3.22 -7.07
C LEU A 187 18.21 1.93 -6.91
N PRO A 188 18.12 1.26 -5.75
CA PRO A 188 18.88 0.04 -5.49
C PRO A 188 18.41 -1.15 -6.33
N GLY A 189 19.29 -2.14 -6.46
CA GLY A 189 19.06 -3.38 -7.18
C GLY A 189 19.37 -3.32 -8.68
N PRO A 190 19.08 -4.42 -9.40
CA PRO A 190 19.65 -4.67 -10.74
C PRO A 190 19.16 -3.71 -11.82
N LEU A 191 17.96 -3.14 -11.69
CA LEU A 191 17.41 -2.25 -12.72
C LEU A 191 18.08 -0.88 -12.80
N ARG A 192 18.76 -0.44 -11.73
CA ARG A 192 19.50 0.84 -11.69
C ARG A 192 18.66 2.03 -12.21
N VAL A 193 17.37 2.07 -11.86
CA VAL A 193 16.44 3.11 -12.33
C VAL A 193 16.83 4.47 -11.74
N PRO A 194 17.04 5.52 -12.56
CA PRO A 194 17.32 6.85 -12.05
C PRO A 194 16.08 7.45 -11.39
N ARG A 195 16.29 8.15 -10.26
CA ARG A 195 15.25 8.96 -9.63
C ARG A 195 14.91 10.15 -10.51
N ARG A 196 13.61 10.43 -10.66
CA ARG A 196 13.07 11.43 -11.59
C ARG A 196 12.36 12.57 -10.87
N ALA A 197 11.84 12.34 -9.66
CA ALA A 197 11.05 13.34 -8.94
C ALA A 197 11.83 14.64 -8.69
N SER A 198 13.09 14.55 -8.25
CA SER A 198 13.93 15.73 -7.97
C SER A 198 14.20 16.59 -9.22
N ALA A 199 14.54 15.96 -10.35
CA ALA A 199 14.76 16.68 -11.60
C ALA A 199 13.48 17.31 -12.13
N LEU A 200 12.36 16.58 -12.07
CA LEU A 200 11.05 17.09 -12.49
C LEU A 200 10.61 18.28 -11.63
N ARG A 201 10.78 18.21 -10.31
CA ARG A 201 10.49 19.35 -9.42
C ARG A 201 11.26 20.61 -9.81
N ARG A 202 12.55 20.51 -10.14
CA ARG A 202 13.34 21.67 -10.56
C ARG A 202 12.78 22.32 -11.82
N LEU A 203 12.37 21.51 -12.78
CA LEU A 203 11.73 21.99 -14.02
C LEU A 203 10.42 22.70 -13.68
N LEU A 204 9.54 22.06 -12.91
CA LEU A 204 8.23 22.59 -12.56
C LEU A 204 8.33 23.91 -11.80
N VAL A 205 9.14 23.98 -10.75
CA VAL A 205 9.34 25.22 -9.96
C VAL A 205 9.92 26.36 -10.79
N ALA A 206 10.82 26.06 -11.73
CA ALA A 206 11.41 27.07 -12.61
C ALA A 206 10.39 27.59 -13.64
N SER A 207 9.49 26.75 -14.13
CA SER A 207 8.50 27.10 -15.15
C SER A 207 7.15 27.54 -14.59
N ASP A 208 6.84 27.32 -13.31
CA ASP A 208 5.47 27.37 -12.76
C ASP A 208 4.74 28.70 -13.03
N LYS A 209 5.44 29.83 -12.90
CA LYS A 209 4.87 31.17 -13.12
C LYS A 209 4.85 31.62 -14.59
N LEU A 210 5.56 30.90 -15.46
CA LEU A 210 5.82 31.28 -16.86
C LEU A 210 5.17 30.31 -17.85
N SER A 211 4.82 29.09 -17.41
CA SER A 211 4.24 28.06 -18.24
C SER A 211 2.75 28.31 -18.44
N SER A 212 2.32 28.34 -19.70
CA SER A 212 0.92 28.28 -20.08
C SER A 212 0.47 26.86 -20.45
N ASP A 213 1.29 25.84 -20.18
CA ASP A 213 0.96 24.45 -20.48
C ASP A 213 -0.16 23.95 -19.56
N PRO A 214 -1.34 23.60 -20.08
CA PRO A 214 -2.42 23.05 -19.27
C PRO A 214 -2.06 21.74 -18.57
N MET A 215 -1.04 21.02 -19.05
CA MET A 215 -0.57 19.75 -18.48
C MET A 215 0.38 19.92 -17.29
N ASN A 216 0.78 21.15 -16.94
CA ASN A 216 1.65 21.41 -15.77
C ASN A 216 1.06 20.83 -14.47
N VAL A 217 -0.27 20.90 -14.30
CA VAL A 217 -0.97 20.30 -13.15
C VAL A 217 -0.78 18.77 -13.09
N VAL A 218 -0.82 18.10 -14.25
CA VAL A 218 -0.61 16.65 -14.35
C VAL A 218 0.83 16.31 -14.01
N ASP A 219 1.79 17.12 -14.45
CA ASP A 219 3.21 16.90 -14.14
C ASP A 219 3.52 17.08 -12.65
N TRP A 220 2.86 18.03 -11.97
CA TRP A 220 2.94 18.15 -10.51
C TRP A 220 2.39 16.91 -9.80
N VAL A 221 1.23 16.39 -10.21
CA VAL A 221 0.65 15.15 -9.67
C VAL A 221 1.59 13.97 -9.89
N ASN A 222 2.15 13.84 -11.10
CA ASN A 222 3.13 12.82 -11.42
C ASN A 222 4.35 12.95 -10.50
N MET A 223 4.88 14.16 -10.32
CA MET A 223 6.03 14.42 -9.46
C MET A 223 5.79 13.97 -8.01
N PHE A 224 4.64 14.29 -7.42
CA PHE A 224 4.32 13.86 -6.05
C PHE A 224 4.26 12.33 -5.92
N ALA A 225 3.60 11.65 -6.86
CA ALA A 225 3.51 10.18 -6.85
C ALA A 225 4.88 9.53 -7.07
N LEU A 226 5.68 10.05 -8.02
CA LEU A 226 7.05 9.60 -8.27
C LEU A 226 7.91 9.75 -7.01
N ALA A 227 7.83 10.90 -6.32
CA ALA A 227 8.62 11.16 -5.11
C ALA A 227 8.40 10.08 -4.04
N VAL A 228 7.13 9.75 -3.77
CA VAL A 228 6.78 8.75 -2.75
C VAL A 228 7.20 7.34 -3.17
N ASN A 229 6.94 6.95 -4.41
CA ASN A 229 7.29 5.60 -4.86
C ASN A 229 8.79 5.40 -5.07
N GLU A 230 9.55 6.46 -5.38
CA GLU A 230 11.01 6.42 -5.42
C GLU A 230 11.61 6.29 -4.01
N GLU A 231 11.02 6.92 -2.99
CA GLU A 231 11.39 6.68 -1.59
C GLU A 231 11.06 5.24 -1.15
N ASN A 232 9.86 4.75 -1.48
CA ASN A 232 9.50 3.35 -1.22
C ASN A 232 10.52 2.37 -1.82
N ALA A 233 10.84 2.54 -3.10
CA ALA A 233 11.77 1.67 -3.81
C ALA A 233 13.21 1.73 -3.28
N ALA A 234 13.55 2.79 -2.53
CA ALA A 234 14.85 2.94 -1.88
C ALA A 234 14.87 2.46 -0.42
N GLY A 235 13.77 1.90 0.08
CA GLY A 235 13.65 1.46 1.49
C GLY A 235 13.37 2.61 2.46
N GLY A 236 12.89 3.75 1.97
CA GLY A 236 12.50 4.90 2.78
C GLY A 236 11.23 4.64 3.61
N ARG A 237 10.92 5.55 4.53
CA ARG A 237 9.72 5.46 5.36
C ARG A 237 8.50 5.88 4.54
N VAL A 238 7.50 5.00 4.46
CA VAL A 238 6.26 5.21 3.71
C VAL A 238 5.04 4.85 4.54
N VAL A 239 3.88 5.37 4.15
CA VAL A 239 2.58 4.99 4.72
C VAL A 239 1.85 4.12 3.72
N THR A 240 1.33 2.98 4.15
CA THR A 240 0.54 2.08 3.30
C THR A 240 -0.75 2.77 2.85
N ALA A 241 -1.10 2.62 1.56
CA ALA A 241 -2.34 3.21 1.02
C ALA A 241 -2.91 2.46 -0.20
N PRO A 242 -3.35 1.19 -0.10
CA PRO A 242 -3.35 0.34 1.10
C PRO A 242 -2.10 -0.54 1.24
N THR A 243 -1.18 -0.52 0.26
CA THR A 243 0.09 -1.25 0.30
C THR A 243 1.26 -0.30 0.04
N ASN A 244 2.49 -0.76 0.29
CA ASN A 244 3.70 0.00 -0.06
C ASN A 244 3.83 0.20 -1.57
N GLY A 245 3.40 -0.77 -2.39
CA GLY A 245 3.43 -0.64 -3.85
C GLY A 245 2.51 0.45 -4.40
N ALA A 246 1.45 0.79 -3.68
CA ALA A 246 0.45 1.79 -4.06
C ALA A 246 0.50 3.08 -3.22
N CYS A 247 1.53 3.25 -2.38
CA CYS A 247 1.58 4.30 -1.36
C CYS A 247 1.65 5.74 -1.91
N GLY A 248 1.96 5.94 -3.19
CA GLY A 248 2.09 7.29 -3.76
C GLY A 248 0.77 7.94 -4.13
N ILE A 249 -0.30 7.17 -4.35
CA ILE A 249 -1.54 7.69 -4.97
C ILE A 249 -2.33 8.59 -4.03
N VAL A 250 -2.68 8.08 -2.85
CA VAL A 250 -3.42 8.82 -1.82
C VAL A 250 -2.71 10.13 -1.44
N PRO A 251 -1.41 10.14 -1.10
CA PRO A 251 -0.73 11.40 -0.76
C PRO A 251 -0.54 12.33 -1.97
N ALA A 252 -0.33 11.82 -3.19
CA ALA A 252 -0.21 12.69 -4.37
C ALA A 252 -1.51 13.43 -4.70
N VAL A 253 -2.67 12.77 -4.54
CA VAL A 253 -3.98 13.40 -4.74
C VAL A 253 -4.27 14.44 -3.67
N LEU A 254 -3.91 14.18 -2.41
CA LEU A 254 -4.05 15.17 -1.34
C LEU A 254 -3.08 16.36 -1.51
N ALA A 255 -1.84 16.12 -1.95
CA ALA A 255 -0.88 17.17 -2.29
C ALA A 255 -1.33 18.02 -3.48
N TYR A 256 -2.01 17.42 -4.46
CA TYR A 256 -2.68 18.18 -5.52
C TYR A 256 -3.75 19.12 -4.98
N TYR A 257 -4.59 18.65 -4.04
CA TYR A 257 -5.59 19.49 -3.39
C TYR A 257 -4.92 20.65 -2.64
N ASP A 258 -3.90 20.36 -1.84
CA ASP A 258 -3.09 21.34 -1.09
C ASP A 258 -2.49 22.43 -1.98
N HIS A 259 -1.94 22.02 -3.13
CA HIS A 259 -1.19 22.91 -4.00
C HIS A 259 -2.06 23.75 -4.94
N PHE A 260 -3.17 23.19 -5.46
CA PHE A 260 -3.96 23.84 -6.53
C PHE A 260 -5.37 24.27 -6.13
N ILE A 261 -5.91 23.77 -5.01
CA ILE A 261 -7.29 24.04 -4.60
C ILE A 261 -7.31 24.86 -3.32
N GLU A 262 -6.84 24.29 -2.21
CA GLU A 262 -6.83 24.92 -0.90
C GLU A 262 -5.83 24.21 0.02
N SER A 263 -5.14 24.97 0.87
CA SER A 263 -4.21 24.42 1.86
C SER A 263 -4.90 23.41 2.79
N VAL A 264 -4.29 22.25 2.97
CA VAL A 264 -4.84 21.12 3.73
C VAL A 264 -4.71 21.38 5.24
N SER A 265 -5.85 21.66 5.87
CA SER A 265 -6.01 21.73 7.33
C SER A 265 -6.22 20.36 7.97
N PRO A 266 -6.17 20.24 9.32
CA PRO A 266 -6.54 19.03 10.04
C PRO A 266 -7.90 18.43 9.66
N GLU A 267 -8.90 19.28 9.55
CA GLU A 267 -10.26 18.88 9.19
C GLU A 267 -10.32 18.31 7.77
N ILE A 268 -9.52 18.86 6.84
CA ILE A 268 -9.47 18.43 5.44
C ILE A 268 -8.84 17.04 5.32
N TYR A 269 -7.64 16.83 5.88
CA TYR A 269 -7.00 15.51 5.74
C TYR A 269 -7.77 14.42 6.49
N ILE A 270 -8.39 14.72 7.64
CA ILE A 270 -9.23 13.75 8.37
C ILE A 270 -10.41 13.33 7.49
N ARG A 271 -11.15 14.30 6.94
CA ARG A 271 -12.28 14.01 6.05
C ARG A 271 -11.86 13.20 4.82
N TYR A 272 -10.74 13.54 4.21
CA TYR A 272 -10.17 12.82 3.08
C TYR A 272 -9.83 11.37 3.45
N PHE A 273 -9.12 11.14 4.55
CA PHE A 273 -8.70 9.81 4.97
C PHE A 273 -9.87 8.94 5.46
N MET A 274 -10.89 9.52 6.11
CA MET A 274 -12.10 8.78 6.48
C MET A 274 -12.82 8.23 5.25
N ALA A 275 -12.94 9.04 4.19
CA ALA A 275 -13.53 8.58 2.94
C ALA A 275 -12.65 7.53 2.23
N CYS A 276 -11.34 7.73 2.18
CA CYS A 276 -10.40 6.73 1.66
C CYS A 276 -10.51 5.40 2.45
N GLY A 277 -10.56 5.48 3.78
CA GLY A 277 -10.61 4.33 4.68
C GLY A 277 -11.87 3.49 4.50
N ALA A 278 -13.05 4.12 4.39
CA ALA A 278 -14.29 3.41 4.12
C ALA A 278 -14.27 2.65 2.79
N ILE A 279 -13.79 3.27 1.72
CA ILE A 279 -13.66 2.60 0.41
C ILE A 279 -12.64 1.46 0.47
N GLY A 280 -11.49 1.68 1.10
CA GLY A 280 -10.48 0.64 1.31
C GLY A 280 -11.02 -0.55 2.12
N ALA A 281 -11.85 -0.28 3.14
CA ALA A 281 -12.49 -1.31 3.94
C ALA A 281 -13.44 -2.18 3.10
N LEU A 282 -14.23 -1.60 2.19
CA LEU A 282 -15.12 -2.36 1.30
C LEU A 282 -14.35 -3.34 0.41
N TYR A 283 -13.21 -2.94 -0.16
CA TYR A 283 -12.36 -3.83 -0.96
C TYR A 283 -11.74 -4.93 -0.10
N LYS A 284 -11.29 -4.60 1.11
CA LYS A 284 -10.69 -5.58 2.01
C LYS A 284 -11.72 -6.62 2.50
N MET A 285 -12.94 -6.20 2.83
CA MET A 285 -13.99 -7.08 3.35
C MET A 285 -14.53 -8.03 2.28
N ASN A 286 -14.70 -7.55 1.05
CA ASN A 286 -15.44 -8.27 0.01
C ASN A 286 -14.56 -8.85 -1.10
N ALA A 287 -13.25 -8.58 -1.06
CA ALA A 287 -12.28 -9.06 -2.04
C ALA A 287 -10.92 -9.30 -1.36
N SER A 288 -9.83 -8.81 -1.97
CA SER A 288 -8.49 -8.81 -1.39
C SER A 288 -7.74 -7.56 -1.81
N ILE A 289 -6.77 -7.15 -0.99
CA ILE A 289 -5.80 -6.10 -1.28
C ILE A 289 -4.38 -6.66 -1.52
N SER A 290 -4.27 -7.98 -1.63
CA SER A 290 -3.02 -8.69 -1.87
C SER A 290 -2.72 -8.77 -3.36
N GLY A 291 -1.57 -8.23 -3.78
CA GLY A 291 -1.07 -8.35 -5.16
C GLY A 291 -0.88 -9.81 -5.59
N ALA A 292 -0.55 -10.68 -4.63
CA ALA A 292 -0.46 -12.12 -4.81
C ALA A 292 -1.81 -12.78 -5.08
N GLU A 293 -2.95 -12.26 -4.62
CA GLU A 293 -4.26 -12.89 -4.80
C GLU A 293 -5.03 -12.32 -5.99
N VAL A 294 -5.07 -11.00 -6.13
CA VAL A 294 -5.93 -10.32 -7.11
C VAL A 294 -5.16 -9.44 -8.09
N GLY A 295 -3.84 -9.45 -8.06
CA GLY A 295 -3.00 -8.59 -8.89
C GLY A 295 -3.01 -7.13 -8.44
N CYS A 296 -2.44 -6.26 -9.27
CA CYS A 296 -2.18 -4.86 -8.91
C CYS A 296 -3.47 -4.01 -8.90
N GLN A 297 -4.57 -4.52 -9.46
CA GLN A 297 -5.90 -3.94 -9.25
C GLN A 297 -6.28 -3.91 -7.75
N GLY A 298 -5.88 -4.90 -6.95
CA GLY A 298 -6.11 -4.92 -5.49
C GLY A 298 -5.24 -3.94 -4.70
N GLU A 299 -4.22 -3.37 -5.33
CA GLU A 299 -3.28 -2.45 -4.69
C GLU A 299 -3.44 -1.04 -5.27
N VAL A 300 -2.93 -0.83 -6.49
CA VAL A 300 -2.99 0.45 -7.22
C VAL A 300 -4.43 0.80 -7.60
N GLY A 301 -5.23 -0.19 -8.01
CA GLY A 301 -6.64 0.05 -8.33
C GLY A 301 -7.44 0.48 -7.08
N VAL A 302 -7.22 -0.18 -5.95
CA VAL A 302 -7.85 0.17 -4.67
C VAL A 302 -7.41 1.56 -4.21
N ALA A 303 -6.11 1.86 -4.26
CA ALA A 303 -5.59 3.19 -3.94
C ALA A 303 -6.17 4.31 -4.83
N CYS A 304 -6.33 4.04 -6.13
CA CYS A 304 -6.97 4.94 -7.09
C CYS A 304 -8.44 5.20 -6.71
N SER A 305 -9.17 4.15 -6.37
CA SER A 305 -10.56 4.23 -5.93
C SER A 305 -10.72 5.00 -4.61
N MET A 306 -9.87 4.69 -3.62
CA MET A 306 -9.80 5.39 -2.33
C MET A 306 -9.55 6.89 -2.53
N ALA A 307 -8.51 7.24 -3.31
CA ALA A 307 -8.13 8.62 -3.52
C ALA A 307 -9.19 9.42 -4.32
N ALA A 308 -9.87 8.76 -5.28
CA ALA A 308 -10.97 9.37 -6.03
C ALA A 308 -12.16 9.71 -5.12
N ALA A 309 -12.54 8.79 -4.24
CA ALA A 309 -13.59 9.02 -3.24
C ALA A 309 -13.19 10.11 -2.24
N GLY A 310 -11.97 10.07 -1.71
CA GLY A 310 -11.47 11.10 -0.81
C GLY A 310 -11.52 12.48 -1.45
N LEU A 311 -11.08 12.61 -2.70
CA LEU A 311 -11.11 13.89 -3.40
C LEU A 311 -12.54 14.34 -3.71
N ALA A 312 -13.43 13.43 -4.12
CA ALA A 312 -14.84 13.75 -4.33
C ALA A 312 -15.50 14.27 -3.05
N GLU A 313 -15.26 13.60 -1.91
CA GLU A 313 -15.72 14.03 -0.58
C GLU A 313 -15.21 15.45 -0.29
N LEU A 314 -13.93 15.77 -0.56
CA LEU A 314 -13.38 17.11 -0.37
C LEU A 314 -14.02 18.17 -1.28
N LEU A 315 -14.36 17.81 -2.52
CA LEU A 315 -15.02 18.69 -3.49
C LEU A 315 -16.52 18.90 -3.23
N GLY A 316 -17.07 18.32 -2.16
CA GLY A 316 -18.47 18.49 -1.76
C GLY A 316 -19.45 17.58 -2.50
N ALA A 317 -18.98 16.41 -2.95
CA ALA A 317 -19.82 15.36 -3.52
C ALA A 317 -20.89 14.87 -2.53
N SER A 318 -22.04 14.43 -3.05
CA SER A 318 -22.95 13.59 -2.26
C SER A 318 -22.34 12.22 -1.97
N PRO A 319 -22.78 11.47 -0.93
CA PRO A 319 -22.30 10.11 -0.67
C PRO A 319 -22.38 9.20 -1.90
N GLU A 320 -23.44 9.32 -2.70
CA GLU A 320 -23.59 8.57 -3.95
C GLU A 320 -22.50 8.94 -4.96
N GLN A 321 -22.19 10.23 -5.12
CA GLN A 321 -21.12 10.69 -6.00
C GLN A 321 -19.74 10.25 -5.50
N VAL A 322 -19.51 10.15 -4.19
CA VAL A 322 -18.28 9.59 -3.63
C VAL A 322 -18.13 8.12 -4.02
N CYS A 323 -19.20 7.32 -3.88
CA CYS A 323 -19.21 5.93 -4.35
C CYS A 323 -19.01 5.82 -5.87
N VAL A 324 -19.56 6.74 -6.67
CA VAL A 324 -19.34 6.79 -8.12
C VAL A 324 -17.89 7.15 -8.46
N ALA A 325 -17.24 8.05 -7.72
CA ALA A 325 -15.83 8.35 -7.93
C ALA A 325 -14.94 7.13 -7.65
N ALA A 326 -15.22 6.41 -6.55
CA ALA A 326 -14.56 5.14 -6.24
C ALA A 326 -14.78 4.09 -7.33
N GLU A 327 -16.01 3.97 -7.83
CA GLU A 327 -16.41 3.04 -8.89
C GLU A 327 -15.59 3.26 -10.17
N ILE A 328 -15.61 4.48 -10.71
CA ILE A 328 -14.82 4.87 -11.89
C ILE A 328 -13.32 4.66 -11.64
N GLY A 329 -12.85 5.00 -10.44
CA GLY A 329 -11.45 4.82 -10.04
C GLY A 329 -11.00 3.36 -10.12
N MET A 330 -11.85 2.40 -9.79
CA MET A 330 -11.54 0.98 -9.88
C MET A 330 -11.81 0.39 -11.28
N GLU A 331 -12.88 0.79 -11.96
CA GLU A 331 -13.25 0.29 -13.29
C GLU A 331 -12.06 0.39 -14.27
N HIS A 332 -11.36 1.53 -14.24
CA HIS A 332 -10.18 1.78 -15.07
C HIS A 332 -8.89 1.06 -14.64
N ASN A 333 -8.97 0.15 -13.66
CA ASN A 333 -7.89 -0.69 -13.19
C ASN A 333 -8.26 -2.18 -13.13
N LEU A 334 -9.48 -2.58 -13.49
CA LEU A 334 -9.88 -3.98 -13.56
C LEU A 334 -8.99 -4.77 -14.54
N GLY A 335 -8.55 -5.95 -14.10
CA GLY A 335 -7.63 -6.82 -14.85
C GLY A 335 -6.15 -6.44 -14.74
N LEU A 336 -5.78 -5.42 -13.95
CA LEU A 336 -4.38 -5.01 -13.82
C LEU A 336 -3.55 -6.06 -13.07
N THR A 337 -2.62 -6.69 -13.78
CA THR A 337 -1.72 -7.74 -13.28
C THR A 337 -0.61 -7.20 -12.38
N CYS A 338 -0.03 -8.03 -11.51
CA CYS A 338 1.11 -7.67 -10.66
C CYS A 338 2.34 -8.50 -11.03
N ASP A 339 3.14 -8.02 -11.98
CA ASP A 339 4.35 -8.72 -12.44
C ASP A 339 5.53 -7.73 -12.56
N PRO A 340 6.11 -7.32 -11.43
CA PRO A 340 7.19 -6.34 -11.40
C PRO A 340 8.47 -6.90 -12.01
N VAL A 341 9.22 -6.06 -12.73
CA VAL A 341 10.50 -6.46 -13.31
C VAL A 341 11.51 -6.76 -12.21
N ALA A 342 12.19 -7.90 -12.33
CA ALA A 342 13.14 -8.42 -11.34
C ALA A 342 12.56 -8.55 -9.92
N GLY A 343 11.23 -8.62 -9.76
CA GLY A 343 10.60 -8.65 -8.44
C GLY A 343 10.79 -7.37 -7.64
N GLN A 344 11.12 -6.24 -8.27
CA GLN A 344 11.34 -4.97 -7.60
C GLN A 344 10.11 -4.07 -7.71
N VAL A 345 9.78 -3.36 -6.61
CA VAL A 345 8.70 -2.35 -6.59
C VAL A 345 9.14 -1.05 -7.28
N GLN A 346 9.59 -1.15 -8.53
CA GLN A 346 10.12 -0.08 -9.36
C GLN A 346 9.34 0.00 -10.67
N VAL A 347 9.55 -0.96 -11.57
CA VAL A 347 8.89 -1.00 -12.89
C VAL A 347 7.90 -2.17 -12.93
N PRO A 348 6.62 -1.95 -13.25
CA PRO A 348 5.94 -0.70 -13.61
C PRO A 348 5.31 0.07 -12.43
N CYS A 349 5.67 -0.26 -11.19
CA CYS A 349 4.99 0.22 -9.99
C CYS A 349 5.03 1.75 -9.83
N ILE A 350 6.16 2.38 -10.12
CA ILE A 350 6.34 3.83 -9.97
C ILE A 350 5.42 4.59 -10.94
N GLU A 351 5.42 4.23 -12.22
CA GLU A 351 4.57 4.87 -13.23
C GLU A 351 3.08 4.59 -13.00
N ARG A 352 2.75 3.39 -12.49
CA ARG A 352 1.37 3.04 -12.13
C ARG A 352 0.80 4.00 -11.09
N ASN A 353 1.58 4.41 -10.09
CA ASN A 353 1.12 5.36 -9.08
C ASN A 353 0.89 6.75 -9.66
N ALA A 354 1.79 7.23 -10.52
CA ALA A 354 1.62 8.51 -11.21
C ALA A 354 0.34 8.53 -12.06
N ILE A 355 0.17 7.54 -12.94
CA ILE A 355 -1.01 7.43 -13.81
C ILE A 355 -2.30 7.24 -12.98
N ALA A 356 -2.28 6.41 -11.93
CA ALA A 356 -3.43 6.18 -11.08
C ALA A 356 -3.85 7.43 -10.29
N SER A 357 -2.90 8.27 -9.87
CA SER A 357 -3.21 9.55 -9.21
C SER A 357 -3.98 10.49 -10.14
N VAL A 358 -3.58 10.56 -11.41
CA VAL A 358 -4.28 11.34 -12.44
C VAL A 358 -5.67 10.75 -12.72
N LYS A 359 -5.78 9.42 -12.82
CA LYS A 359 -7.07 8.72 -12.95
C LYS A 359 -8.00 9.04 -11.78
N ALA A 360 -7.50 9.03 -10.55
CA ALA A 360 -8.29 9.32 -9.35
C ALA A 360 -8.86 10.74 -9.37
N ILE A 361 -8.04 11.73 -9.74
CA ILE A 361 -8.48 13.13 -9.91
C ILE A 361 -9.56 13.22 -10.98
N ASN A 362 -9.36 12.58 -12.13
CA ASN A 362 -10.33 12.60 -13.21
C ASN A 362 -11.63 11.88 -12.85
N ALA A 363 -11.56 10.75 -12.13
CA ALA A 363 -12.71 9.98 -11.64
C ALA A 363 -13.57 10.83 -10.70
N ALA A 364 -12.96 11.54 -9.74
CA ALA A 364 -13.67 12.48 -8.88
C ALA A 364 -14.37 13.58 -9.70
N ARG A 365 -13.69 14.17 -10.68
CA ARG A 365 -14.30 15.20 -11.56
C ARG A 365 -15.45 14.66 -12.40
N MET A 366 -15.33 13.44 -12.91
CA MET A 366 -16.38 12.78 -13.69
C MET A 366 -17.61 12.50 -12.83
N ALA A 367 -17.42 11.98 -11.61
CA ALA A 367 -18.49 11.73 -10.65
C ALA A 367 -19.24 13.02 -10.29
N MET A 368 -18.50 14.10 -10.01
CA MET A 368 -19.07 15.42 -9.69
C MET A 368 -19.90 16.01 -10.82
N ARG A 369 -19.52 15.75 -12.08
CA ARG A 369 -20.19 16.27 -13.27
C ARG A 369 -21.24 15.33 -13.85
N ARG A 370 -21.45 14.18 -13.23
CA ARG A 370 -22.41 13.18 -13.69
C ARG A 370 -23.82 13.68 -13.46
N THR A 371 -24.64 13.70 -14.51
CA THR A 371 -26.06 14.08 -14.46
C THR A 371 -27.01 12.89 -14.56
N SER A 372 -26.47 11.66 -14.57
CA SER A 372 -27.20 10.41 -14.70
C SER A 372 -26.86 9.46 -13.57
N GLU A 373 -27.76 8.53 -13.29
CA GLU A 373 -27.49 7.48 -12.31
C GLU A 373 -26.38 6.52 -12.81
N PRO A 374 -25.56 5.97 -11.90
CA PRO A 374 -24.66 4.89 -12.21
C PRO A 374 -25.41 3.67 -12.75
N ARG A 375 -24.94 3.13 -13.87
CA ARG A 375 -25.42 1.84 -14.41
C ARG A 375 -24.73 0.65 -13.76
N VAL A 376 -23.52 0.88 -13.24
CA VAL A 376 -22.70 -0.11 -12.52
C VAL A 376 -22.48 0.45 -11.11
N SER A 377 -22.75 -0.36 -10.08
CA SER A 377 -22.52 0.04 -8.68
C SER A 377 -21.10 -0.31 -8.24
N LEU A 378 -20.61 0.39 -7.21
CA LEU A 378 -19.32 0.09 -6.59
C LEU A 378 -19.25 -1.37 -6.11
N ASP A 379 -20.31 -1.89 -5.50
CA ASP A 379 -20.39 -3.29 -5.06
C ASP A 379 -20.16 -4.28 -6.21
N LYS A 380 -20.76 -4.02 -7.39
CA LYS A 380 -20.54 -4.85 -8.58
C LYS A 380 -19.12 -4.74 -9.13
N VAL A 381 -18.49 -3.58 -9.04
CA VAL A 381 -17.08 -3.42 -9.41
C VAL A 381 -16.15 -4.16 -8.45
N ILE A 382 -16.44 -4.16 -7.14
CA ILE A 382 -15.69 -4.93 -6.14
C ILE A 382 -15.80 -6.44 -6.42
N GLU A 383 -17.01 -6.93 -6.67
CA GLU A 383 -17.26 -8.33 -7.05
C GLU A 383 -16.48 -8.71 -8.32
N THR A 384 -16.58 -7.88 -9.37
CA THR A 384 -15.86 -8.08 -10.63
C THR A 384 -14.34 -8.11 -10.43
N MET A 385 -13.79 -7.23 -9.59
CA MET A 385 -12.37 -7.20 -9.25
C MET A 385 -11.95 -8.54 -8.64
N TYR A 386 -12.71 -9.06 -7.69
CA TYR A 386 -12.39 -10.30 -7.01
C TYR A 386 -12.45 -11.52 -7.95
N GLU A 387 -13.49 -11.62 -8.77
CA GLU A 387 -13.64 -12.67 -9.78
C GLU A 387 -12.50 -12.63 -10.80
N THR A 388 -12.19 -11.44 -11.34
CA THR A 388 -11.08 -11.25 -12.29
C THR A 388 -9.74 -11.61 -11.66
N GLY A 389 -9.57 -11.33 -10.37
CA GLY A 389 -8.38 -11.71 -9.60
C GLY A 389 -8.23 -13.22 -9.48
N LYS A 390 -9.32 -13.94 -9.18
CA LYS A 390 -9.34 -15.42 -9.13
C LYS A 390 -9.04 -16.05 -10.49
N ASP A 391 -9.53 -15.46 -11.57
CA ASP A 391 -9.28 -15.93 -12.93
C ASP A 391 -7.86 -15.59 -13.42
N MET A 392 -7.15 -14.70 -12.71
CA MET A 392 -5.81 -14.29 -13.08
C MET A 392 -4.82 -15.45 -12.92
N ASN A 393 -4.17 -15.81 -14.03
CA ASN A 393 -3.13 -16.84 -14.01
C ASN A 393 -2.04 -16.48 -13.00
N ALA A 394 -1.63 -17.44 -12.16
CA ALA A 394 -0.64 -17.25 -11.10
C ALA A 394 0.65 -16.55 -11.56
N LYS A 395 1.11 -16.80 -12.78
CA LYS A 395 2.34 -16.17 -13.31
C LYS A 395 2.21 -14.66 -13.59
N TYR A 396 0.98 -14.13 -13.61
CA TYR A 396 0.71 -12.69 -13.78
C TYR A 396 0.28 -12.02 -12.46
N ARG A 397 0.24 -12.78 -11.37
CA ARG A 397 0.20 -12.27 -10.00
C ARG A 397 1.64 -12.10 -9.50
N GLU A 398 1.83 -11.64 -8.26
CA GLU A 398 3.07 -11.15 -7.64
C GLU A 398 4.23 -12.18 -7.54
N THR A 399 4.62 -12.77 -8.66
CA THR A 399 5.56 -13.88 -8.76
C THR A 399 6.78 -13.53 -9.61
N SER A 400 6.69 -12.48 -10.45
CA SER A 400 7.73 -12.08 -11.42
C SER A 400 8.07 -13.16 -12.45
N ARG A 401 7.12 -14.05 -12.73
CA ARG A 401 7.29 -15.22 -13.63
C ARG A 401 6.56 -15.05 -14.95
N GLY A 402 5.97 -13.89 -15.21
CA GLY A 402 5.17 -13.62 -16.39
C GLY A 402 5.52 -12.30 -17.05
N GLY A 403 4.51 -11.75 -17.73
CA GLY A 403 4.43 -10.37 -18.19
C GLY A 403 5.75 -9.70 -18.62
N LEU A 404 6.02 -8.55 -18.03
CA LEU A 404 7.19 -7.73 -18.33
C LEU A 404 8.44 -8.30 -17.65
N ALA A 405 8.26 -8.98 -16.51
CA ALA A 405 9.36 -9.50 -15.70
C ALA A 405 10.24 -10.50 -16.46
N ILE A 406 9.65 -11.34 -17.34
CA ILE A 406 10.42 -12.30 -18.15
C ILE A 406 10.92 -11.71 -19.48
N LYS A 407 10.47 -10.51 -19.86
CA LYS A 407 10.82 -9.87 -21.14
C LYS A 407 11.94 -8.87 -21.00
N VAL A 408 12.05 -8.23 -19.85
CA VAL A 408 13.13 -7.29 -19.54
C VAL A 408 14.20 -8.05 -18.76
N GLN A 409 15.36 -8.23 -19.39
CA GLN A 409 16.55 -8.76 -18.72
C GLN A 409 17.32 -7.58 -18.11
N CYS A 410 17.77 -7.74 -16.87
CA CYS A 410 18.65 -6.77 -16.22
C CYS A 410 20.10 -7.18 -16.54
N ASP A 411 20.87 -6.27 -17.12
CA ASP A 411 22.28 -6.46 -17.46
C ASP A 411 23.22 -6.28 -16.25
#